data_AF-A0A952NUA6-F1
#
_entry.id   AF-A0A952NUA6-F1
#
_cell.length_a   1.000
_cell.length_b   1.000
_cell.length_c   1.000
_cell.angle_alpha   90.00
_cell.angle_beta   90.00
_cell.angle_gamma   90.00
#
_symmetry.space_group_name_H-M   'P 1'
#
loop_
_entity.id
_entity.type
_entity.pdbx_description
1 polymer ?
#
loop_
_entity_poly.entity_id
_entity_poly.type
_entity_poly.pdbx_seq_one_letter_code
_entity_poly.pdbx_strand_id
1 'polypeptide(L)'
;MTNQEQAKAALRNWADMAGITPTAFAEATGYKYQHAWGLLRGSRRVTDHTVGRIFAVYGAAAADPISHALQGEGGSEPAHQQKA
;
A
#
# COMPACT_ATOMS: atom_id res chain seq x y z
N MET A 1 5.57 -5.32 13.53
CA MET A 1 4.82 -5.41 12.26
C MET A 1 5.83 -5.18 11.14
N THR A 2 5.97 -6.11 10.20
CA THR A 2 6.94 -6.01 9.09
C THR A 2 6.53 -4.92 8.09
N ASN A 3 7.47 -4.34 7.32
CA ASN A 3 7.16 -3.37 6.24
C ASN A 3 6.10 -3.92 5.28
N GLN A 4 6.17 -5.23 4.98
CA GLN A 4 5.20 -5.89 4.14
C GLN A 4 3.79 -5.90 4.75
N GLU A 5 3.65 -6.11 6.05
CA GLU A 5 2.37 -6.05 6.76
C GLU A 5 1.83 -4.62 6.81
N GLN A 6 2.70 -3.63 7.01
CA GLN A 6 2.34 -2.21 6.98
C GLN A 6 1.83 -1.82 5.59
N ALA A 7 2.52 -2.21 4.51
CA ALA A 7 2.09 -1.93 3.14
C ALA A 7 0.74 -2.58 2.80
N LYS A 8 0.49 -3.81 3.26
CA LYS A 8 -0.81 -4.48 3.12
C LYS A 8 -1.92 -3.74 3.87
N ALA A 9 -1.63 -3.27 5.09
CA ALA A 9 -2.58 -2.51 5.88
C ALA A 9 -2.87 -1.14 5.24
N ALA A 10 -1.85 -0.44 4.76
CA ALA A 10 -1.98 0.83 4.05
C ALA A 10 -2.85 0.69 2.79
N LEU A 11 -2.59 -0.33 1.96
CA LEU A 11 -3.38 -0.60 0.76
C LEU A 11 -4.85 -0.86 1.09
N ARG A 12 -5.12 -1.72 2.10
CA ARG A 12 -6.47 -2.04 2.51
C ARG A 12 -7.21 -0.83 3.06
N ASN A 13 -6.59 -0.09 3.98
CA ASN A 13 -7.19 1.10 4.58
C ASN A 13 -7.51 2.16 3.52
N TRP A 14 -6.59 2.39 2.58
CA TRP A 14 -6.85 3.28 1.45
C TRP A 14 -8.04 2.82 0.61
N ALA A 15 -8.09 1.54 0.24
CA ALA A 15 -9.19 1.00 -0.57
C ALA A 15 -10.53 1.10 0.17
N ASP A 16 -10.55 0.84 1.47
CA ASP A 16 -11.75 0.96 2.32
C ASP A 16 -12.23 2.42 2.40
N MET A 17 -11.32 3.38 2.63
CA MET A 17 -11.66 4.81 2.66
C MET A 17 -12.15 5.34 1.31
N ALA A 18 -11.56 4.85 0.21
CA ALA A 18 -11.94 5.23 -1.15
C ALA A 18 -13.19 4.48 -1.67
N GLY A 19 -13.74 3.53 -0.91
CA GLY A 19 -14.87 2.71 -1.34
C GLY A 19 -14.56 1.78 -2.53
N ILE A 20 -13.29 1.40 -2.70
CA ILE A 20 -12.82 0.61 -3.84
C ILE A 20 -13.05 -0.88 -3.59
N THR A 21 -13.88 -1.49 -4.44
CA THR A 21 -14.11 -2.94 -4.41
C THR A 21 -13.01 -3.71 -5.14
N PRO A 22 -12.80 -5.01 -4.84
CA PRO A 22 -11.86 -5.85 -5.60
C PRO A 22 -12.14 -5.89 -7.11
N THR A 23 -13.42 -5.82 -7.51
CA THR A 23 -13.82 -5.77 -8.93
C THR A 23 -13.37 -4.46 -9.57
N ALA A 24 -13.72 -3.32 -8.98
CA ALA A 24 -13.34 -2.01 -9.50
C ALA A 24 -11.81 -1.83 -9.53
N PHE A 25 -11.11 -2.34 -8.51
CA PHE A 25 -9.66 -2.34 -8.49
C PHE A 25 -9.05 -3.19 -9.62
N ALA A 26 -9.60 -4.38 -9.86
CA ALA A 26 -9.16 -5.26 -10.94
C ALA A 26 -9.34 -4.60 -12.32
N GLU A 27 -10.51 -3.99 -12.57
CA GLU A 27 -10.84 -3.31 -13.82
C GLU A 27 -9.92 -2.12 -14.07
N ALA A 28 -9.76 -1.23 -13.08
CA ALA A 28 -8.97 -0.02 -13.24
C ALA A 28 -7.46 -0.31 -13.37
N THR A 29 -6.95 -1.29 -12.61
CA THR A 29 -5.53 -1.65 -12.65
C THR A 29 -5.18 -2.63 -13.76
N GLY A 30 -6.15 -3.28 -14.39
CA GLY A 30 -5.92 -4.37 -15.35
C GLY A 30 -5.36 -5.65 -14.70
N TYR A 31 -5.60 -5.84 -13.39
CA TYR A 31 -5.26 -7.09 -12.71
C TYR A 31 -6.38 -8.13 -12.88
N LYS A 32 -6.02 -9.42 -12.77
CA LYS A 32 -7.03 -10.47 -12.62
C LYS A 32 -7.76 -10.28 -11.28
N TYR A 33 -9.06 -10.52 -11.24
CA TYR A 33 -9.89 -10.38 -10.04
C TYR A 33 -9.30 -11.06 -8.80
N GLN A 34 -8.83 -12.31 -8.92
CA GLN A 34 -8.21 -13.03 -7.80
C GLN A 34 -6.93 -12.36 -7.28
N HIS A 35 -6.18 -11.68 -8.15
CA HIS A 35 -4.98 -10.93 -7.75
C HIS A 35 -5.37 -9.66 -6.99
N ALA A 36 -6.32 -8.88 -7.54
CA ALA A 36 -6.88 -7.70 -6.88
C ALA A 36 -7.48 -8.03 -5.51
N TRP A 37 -8.33 -9.06 -5.43
CA TRP A 37 -8.91 -9.53 -4.18
C TRP A 37 -7.84 -9.90 -3.15
N GLY A 38 -6.80 -10.61 -3.57
CA GLY A 38 -5.72 -11.00 -2.66
C GLY A 38 -4.88 -9.81 -2.17
N LEU A 39 -4.69 -8.79 -3.01
CA LEU A 39 -4.02 -7.55 -2.62
C LEU A 39 -4.84 -6.78 -1.57
N LEU A 40 -6.11 -6.50 -1.85
CA LEU A 40 -6.97 -5.71 -0.95
C LEU A 40 -7.26 -6.42 0.38
N ARG A 41 -7.28 -7.75 0.40
CA ARG A 41 -7.44 -8.53 1.64
C ARG A 41 -6.13 -8.77 2.39
N GLY A 42 -4.99 -8.39 1.83
CA GLY A 42 -3.66 -8.58 2.44
C GLY A 42 -3.13 -10.02 2.37
N SER A 43 -3.78 -10.91 1.61
CA SER A 43 -3.29 -12.28 1.39
C SER A 43 -2.18 -12.36 0.34
N ARG A 44 -1.99 -11.31 -0.46
CA ARG A 44 -0.85 -11.15 -1.38
C ARG A 44 0.13 -10.08 -0.90
N ARG A 45 1.40 -10.23 -1.30
CA ARG A 45 2.44 -9.22 -1.09
C ARG A 45 2.17 -8.02 -1.99
N VAL A 46 2.31 -6.83 -1.41
CA VAL A 46 2.43 -5.55 -2.13
C VAL A 46 3.88 -5.42 -2.59
N THR A 47 4.08 -5.09 -3.87
CA THR A 47 5.39 -4.89 -4.49
C THR A 47 5.49 -3.49 -5.09
N ASP A 48 6.70 -3.06 -5.49
CA ASP A 48 6.88 -1.79 -6.21
C ASP A 48 6.05 -1.73 -7.50
N HIS A 49 5.86 -2.87 -8.17
CA HIS A 49 4.98 -2.95 -9.33
C HIS A 49 3.51 -2.72 -8.96
N THR A 50 3.05 -3.19 -7.79
CA THR A 50 1.72 -2.87 -7.27
C THR A 50 1.58 -1.37 -7.02
N VAL A 51 2.57 -0.76 -6.34
CA VAL A 51 2.59 0.68 -6.06
C VAL A 51 2.60 1.49 -7.36
N GLY A 52 3.44 1.14 -8.32
CA GLY A 52 3.50 1.81 -9.63
C GLY A 52 2.20 1.74 -10.41
N ARG A 53 1.47 0.61 -10.36
CA ARG A 53 0.12 0.53 -10.96
C ARG A 53 -0.89 1.42 -10.23
N ILE A 54 -0.87 1.44 -8.89
CA ILE A 54 -1.76 2.29 -8.11
C ILE A 54 -1.48 3.77 -8.42
N PHE A 55 -0.21 4.16 -8.49
CA PHE A 55 0.21 5.50 -8.87
C PHE A 55 -0.34 5.89 -10.26
N ALA A 56 -0.18 5.02 -11.25
CA ALA A 56 -0.63 5.28 -12.61
C ALA A 56 -2.16 5.42 -12.75
N VAL A 57 -2.92 4.71 -11.92
CA VAL A 57 -4.40 4.63 -12.05
C VAL A 57 -5.12 5.60 -11.11
N TYR A 58 -4.63 5.74 -9.89
CA TYR A 58 -5.29 6.49 -8.80
C TYR A 58 -4.48 7.72 -8.34
N GLY A 59 -3.26 7.90 -8.84
CA GLY A 59 -2.39 9.03 -8.54
C GLY A 59 -1.54 8.85 -7.28
N ALA A 60 -0.67 9.85 -7.04
CA ALA A 60 0.28 9.87 -5.93
C ALA A 60 -0.39 9.73 -4.56
N ALA A 61 -1.51 10.43 -4.33
CA ALA A 61 -2.23 10.42 -3.06
C ALA A 61 -2.66 8.99 -2.62
N ALA A 62 -2.90 8.09 -3.57
CA ALA A 62 -3.19 6.69 -3.29
C ALA A 62 -1.93 5.85 -3.04
N ALA A 63 -0.86 6.11 -3.81
CA ALA A 63 0.34 5.30 -3.84
C ALA A 63 1.35 5.62 -2.72
N ASP A 64 1.49 6.90 -2.35
CA ASP A 64 2.48 7.39 -1.37
C ASP A 64 2.41 6.67 -0.02
N PRO A 65 1.25 6.54 0.66
CA PRO A 65 1.21 5.86 1.96
C PRO A 65 1.60 4.38 1.85
N ILE A 66 1.32 3.74 0.72
CA ILE A 66 1.66 2.34 0.46
C ILE A 66 3.16 2.20 0.20
N SER A 67 3.74 3.11 -0.59
CA SER A 67 5.18 3.16 -0.88
C SER A 67 6.00 3.38 0.38
N HIS A 68 5.61 4.35 1.19
CA HIS A 68 6.27 4.69 2.44
C HIS A 68 6.27 3.50 3.43
N ALA A 69 5.12 2.83 3.57
CA ALA A 69 4.99 1.62 4.37
C ALA A 69 5.82 0.44 3.83
N LEU A 70 5.99 0.33 2.50
CA LEU A 70 6.79 -0.71 1.87
C LEU A 70 8.30 -0.47 2.09
N GLN A 71 8.73 0.79 2.05
CA GLN A 71 10.13 1.21 2.25
C GLN A 71 10.55 1.23 3.73
N GLY A 72 9.59 1.26 4.66
CA GLY A 72 9.86 1.21 6.10
C GLY A 72 10.26 2.56 6.70
N GLU A 73 10.01 3.66 6.01
CA GLU A 73 10.34 5.01 6.48
C GLU A 73 9.38 5.55 7.56
N GLY A 74 8.58 4.69 8.19
CA GLY A 74 7.69 5.01 9.31
C GLY A 74 8.33 4.90 10.70
N GLY A 75 9.64 4.62 10.77
CA GLY A 75 10.42 4.63 12.00
C GLY A 75 11.10 5.99 12.21
N SER A 76 10.40 6.98 12.75
CA SER A 76 11.06 8.09 13.43
C SER A 76 11.72 7.56 14.70
N GLU A 77 12.94 7.05 14.59
CA GLU A 77 13.88 7.06 15.72
C GLU A 77 14.13 8.54 16.07
N PRO A 78 13.92 9.00 17.32
CA PRO A 78 14.45 10.29 17.74
C PRO A 78 15.97 10.18 17.78
N ALA A 79 16.62 10.54 16.68
CA ALA A 79 18.03 10.88 16.67
C ALA A 79 18.22 12.16 17.49
N HIS A 80 18.41 12.02 18.80
CA HIS A 80 19.34 12.80 19.63
C HIS A 80 19.20 12.41 21.09
N GLN A 81 19.92 11.35 21.47
CA GLN A 81 20.47 11.26 22.82
C GLN A 81 21.55 12.34 22.93
N GLN A 82 21.17 13.58 23.26
CA GLN A 82 22.13 14.57 23.73
C GLN A 82 22.56 14.14 25.12
N LYS A 83 23.80 13.64 25.21
CA LYS A 83 24.53 13.55 26.47
C LYS A 83 24.78 14.97 26.98
N ALA A 84 24.39 15.21 28.22
CA ALA A 84 24.97 16.25 29.08
C ALA A 84 25.46 15.55 30.36
#